data_AF-A0A5K4EDQ5-F1
#
_entry.id   AF-A0A5K4EDQ5-F1
#
_cell.length_a   1.000
_cell.length_b   1.000
_cell.length_c   1.000
_cell.angle_alpha   90.00
_cell.angle_beta   90.00
_cell.angle_gamma   90.00
#
_symmetry.space_group_name_H-M   'P 1'
#
loop_
_entity.id
_entity.type
_entity.pdbx_description
1 polymer ?
#
loop_
_entity_poly.entity_id
_entity_poly.type
_entity_poly.pdbx_seq_one_letter_code
_entity_poly.pdbx_strand_id
1 'polypeptide(L)'
;MIKTSRARQNFATECENAINKQINVELQAAYDYMAFFTYFDRDDVSFPKAAEFFRKASHEEREHAEKLAKYQNKRGGRIEFMDLRAAQKTELNDLEEAFEIALSSEKSIYQVD
;
A
#
# COMPACT_ATOMS: atom_id res chain seq x y z
N MET A 1 1.54 3.89 32.09
CA MET A 1 0.16 4.09 31.58
C MET A 1 0.24 4.95 30.33
N ILE A 2 -0.12 4.42 29.16
CA ILE A 2 -0.35 5.25 27.98
C ILE A 2 -1.61 6.06 28.27
N LYS A 3 -1.46 7.37 28.49
CA LYS A 3 -2.60 8.27 28.65
C LYS A 3 -3.34 8.31 27.31
N THR A 4 -4.63 7.98 27.31
CA THR A 4 -5.51 8.11 26.16
C THR A 4 -5.43 9.53 25.59
N SER A 5 -5.34 9.66 24.28
CA SER A 5 -5.28 10.97 23.62
C SER A 5 -6.53 11.81 23.94
N ARG A 6 -6.34 13.10 24.23
CA ARG A 6 -7.45 14.05 24.44
C ARG A 6 -8.33 14.23 23.20
N ALA A 7 -7.78 13.98 22.01
CA ALA A 7 -8.50 14.05 20.75
C ALA A 7 -9.36 12.81 20.46
N ARG A 8 -9.22 11.74 21.27
CA ARG A 8 -9.93 10.49 21.03
C ARG A 8 -11.37 10.58 21.51
N GLN A 9 -12.30 10.75 20.56
CA GLN A 9 -13.74 10.77 20.80
C GLN A 9 -14.45 9.85 19.79
N ASN A 10 -15.30 8.95 20.31
CA ASN A 10 -16.05 7.97 19.53
C ASN A 10 -15.19 7.21 18.49
N PHE A 11 -14.01 6.77 18.92
CA PHE A 11 -13.06 6.06 18.08
C PHE A 11 -12.71 4.72 18.73
N ALA A 12 -13.42 3.69 18.29
CA ALA A 12 -13.32 2.34 18.81
C ALA A 12 -11.93 1.75 18.51
N THR A 13 -11.44 0.87 19.38
CA THR A 13 -10.12 0.24 19.23
C THR A 13 -10.05 -0.62 17.98
N GLU A 14 -11.16 -1.27 17.61
CA GLU A 14 -11.31 -2.06 16.39
C GLU A 14 -11.09 -1.20 15.14
N CYS A 15 -11.58 0.05 15.18
CA CYS A 15 -11.43 1.00 14.09
C CYS A 15 -9.96 1.47 13.96
N GLU A 16 -9.30 1.73 15.09
CA GLU A 16 -7.86 2.03 15.12
C GLU A 16 -7.02 0.88 14.54
N ASN A 17 -7.30 -0.35 14.97
CA ASN A 17 -6.61 -1.54 14.49
C ASN A 17 -6.83 -1.77 13.00
N ALA A 18 -8.07 -1.59 12.52
CA ALA A 18 -8.39 -1.72 11.10
C ALA A 18 -7.64 -0.68 10.25
N ILE A 19 -7.51 0.56 10.73
CA ILE A 19 -6.73 1.58 10.02
C ILE A 19 -5.24 1.25 10.00
N ASN A 20 -4.68 0.72 11.10
CA ASN A 20 -3.28 0.26 11.10
C ASN A 20 -3.06 -0.90 10.11
N LYS A 21 -4.01 -1.84 10.04
CA LYS A 21 -4.00 -2.91 9.02
C LYS A 21 -4.03 -2.32 7.62
N GLN A 22 -4.93 -1.39 7.35
CA GLN A 22 -5.04 -0.77 6.02
C GLN A 22 -3.78 0.00 5.63
N ILE A 23 -3.17 0.76 6.56
CA ILE A 23 -1.89 1.45 6.31
C ILE A 23 -0.82 0.48 5.83
N ASN A 24 -0.72 -0.70 6.43
CA ASN A 24 0.26 -1.71 5.99
C ASN A 24 -0.12 -2.31 4.63
N VAL A 25 -1.41 -2.54 4.35
CA VAL A 25 -1.90 -2.99 3.03
C VAL A 25 -1.49 -2.00 1.93
N GLU A 26 -1.72 -0.70 2.12
CA GLU A 26 -1.32 0.32 1.13
C GLU A 26 0.21 0.38 0.96
N LEU A 27 0.97 0.24 2.05
CA LEU A 27 2.44 0.20 1.99
C LEU A 27 2.96 -1.05 1.27
N GLN A 28 2.30 -2.19 1.44
CA GLN A 28 2.62 -3.41 0.71
C GLN A 28 2.35 -3.24 -0.78
N ALA A 29 1.19 -2.67 -1.15
CA ALA A 29 0.85 -2.36 -2.54
C ALA A 29 1.86 -1.40 -3.18
N ALA A 30 2.26 -0.35 -2.45
CA ALA A 30 3.32 0.56 -2.89
C ALA A 30 4.64 -0.17 -3.15
N TYR A 31 4.99 -1.15 -2.30
CA TYR A 31 6.20 -1.96 -2.43
C TYR A 31 6.13 -2.94 -3.62
N ASP A 32 4.97 -3.57 -3.85
CA ASP A 32 4.74 -4.46 -4.99
C ASP A 32 4.80 -3.70 -6.32
N TYR A 33 4.15 -2.53 -6.42
CA TYR A 33 4.24 -1.68 -7.62
C TYR A 33 5.65 -1.10 -7.83
N MET A 34 6.43 -0.94 -6.76
CA MET A 34 7.85 -0.61 -6.89
C MET A 34 8.61 -1.71 -7.61
N ALA A 35 8.38 -2.98 -7.24
CA ALA A 35 9.00 -4.11 -7.93
C ALA A 35 8.63 -4.14 -9.43
N PHE A 36 7.37 -3.89 -9.77
CA PHE A 36 6.92 -3.88 -11.17
C PHE A 36 7.57 -2.77 -11.98
N PHE A 37 7.65 -1.54 -11.47
CA PHE A 37 8.32 -0.49 -12.25
C PHE A 37 9.81 -0.81 -12.43
N THR A 38 10.49 -1.33 -11.40
CA THR A 38 11.91 -1.66 -11.52
C THR A 38 12.16 -2.78 -12.52
N TYR A 39 11.23 -3.73 -12.65
CA TYR A 39 11.28 -4.76 -13.68
C TYR A 39 11.15 -4.17 -15.09
N PHE A 40 10.13 -3.35 -15.33
CA PHE A 40 9.87 -2.78 -16.66
C PHE A 40 10.89 -1.72 -17.11
N ASP A 41 11.63 -1.13 -16.16
CA ASP A 41 12.70 -0.14 -16.41
C ASP A 41 14.05 -0.78 -16.76
N ARG A 42 14.19 -2.11 -16.65
CA ARG A 42 15.42 -2.82 -17.06
C ARG A 42 15.67 -2.68 -18.56
N ASP A 43 16.94 -2.66 -18.95
CA ASP A 43 17.35 -2.55 -20.35
C ASP A 43 16.97 -3.77 -21.20
N ASP A 44 16.89 -4.95 -20.58
CA ASP A 44 16.51 -6.21 -21.24
C ASP A 44 15.00 -6.45 -21.33
N VAL A 45 14.19 -5.61 -20.67
CA VAL A 45 12.72 -5.64 -20.71
C VAL A 45 12.18 -4.42 -21.49
N SER A 46 12.64 -3.22 -21.13
CA SER A 46 12.48 -1.95 -21.85
C SER A 46 11.02 -1.58 -22.21
N PHE A 47 10.11 -1.60 -21.23
CA PHE A 47 8.75 -1.08 -21.35
C PHE A 47 8.58 0.25 -20.57
N PRO A 48 9.11 1.38 -21.06
CA PRO A 48 9.20 2.63 -20.28
C PRO A 48 7.84 3.22 -19.87
N LYS A 49 6.78 2.97 -20.66
CA LYS A 49 5.43 3.43 -20.31
C LYS A 49 4.77 2.58 -19.22
N ALA A 50 5.07 1.28 -19.18
CA ALA A 50 4.65 0.43 -18.08
C ALA A 50 5.41 0.80 -16.80
N ALA A 51 6.73 1.03 -16.90
CA ALA A 51 7.53 1.52 -15.79
C ALA A 51 6.99 2.86 -15.24
N GLU A 52 6.69 3.82 -16.12
CA GLU A 52 6.09 5.10 -15.71
C GLU A 52 4.73 4.91 -15.00
N PHE A 53 3.89 4.01 -15.50
CA PHE A 53 2.59 3.69 -14.90
C PHE A 53 2.75 3.12 -13.48
N PHE A 54 3.52 2.04 -13.32
CA PHE A 54 3.70 1.39 -12.01
C PHE A 54 4.46 2.26 -11.01
N ARG A 55 5.35 3.14 -11.49
CA ARG A 55 5.99 4.14 -10.63
C ARG A 55 4.97 5.12 -10.05
N LYS A 56 4.01 5.59 -10.86
CA LYS A 56 2.93 6.47 -10.39
C LYS A 56 2.03 5.74 -9.41
N ALA A 57 1.62 4.50 -9.72
CA ALA A 57 0.81 3.68 -8.83
C ALA A 57 1.50 3.46 -7.46
N SER A 58 2.79 3.10 -7.45
CA SER A 58 3.58 2.95 -6.22
C SER A 58 3.58 4.21 -5.35
N HIS A 59 3.71 5.39 -5.98
CA HIS A 59 3.65 6.66 -5.26
C HIS A 59 2.25 6.97 -4.73
N GLU A 60 1.21 6.68 -5.51
CA GLU A 60 -0.19 6.90 -5.13
C GLU A 60 -0.58 6.07 -3.91
N GLU A 61 -0.20 4.78 -3.87
CA GLU A 61 -0.47 3.94 -2.70
C GLU A 61 0.28 4.40 -1.44
N ARG A 62 1.51 4.91 -1.60
CA ARG A 62 2.20 5.54 -0.48
C ARG A 62 1.47 6.79 0.02
N GLU A 63 0.90 7.59 -0.88
CA GLU A 63 0.05 8.72 -0.48
C GLU A 63 -1.24 8.27 0.23
N HIS A 64 -1.84 7.14 -0.17
CA HIS A 64 -2.98 6.54 0.53
C HIS A 64 -2.61 6.15 1.97
N ALA A 65 -1.49 5.45 2.15
CA ALA A 65 -0.96 5.10 3.48
C ALA A 65 -0.76 6.35 4.35
N GLU A 66 -0.16 7.40 3.80
CA GLU A 66 0.05 8.67 4.52
C GLU A 66 -1.25 9.37 4.90
N LYS A 67 -2.26 9.36 4.02
CA LYS A 67 -3.59 9.95 4.30
C LYS A 67 -4.25 9.21 5.47
N LEU A 68 -4.18 7.88 5.48
CA LEU A 68 -4.71 7.06 6.58
C LEU A 68 -3.94 7.29 7.89
N ALA A 69 -2.62 7.36 7.85
CA ALA A 69 -1.79 7.66 9.02
C ALA A 69 -2.10 9.05 9.62
N LYS A 70 -2.27 10.07 8.76
CA LYS A 70 -2.70 11.41 9.18
C LYS A 70 -4.09 11.37 9.82
N TYR A 71 -5.01 10.59 9.26
CA TYR A 71 -6.35 10.43 9.83
C TYR A 71 -6.34 9.68 11.17
N GLN A 72 -5.55 8.61 11.32
CA GLN A 72 -5.32 7.90 12.58
C GLN A 72 -4.88 8.86 13.70
N ASN A 73 -3.87 9.69 13.41
CA ASN A 73 -3.39 10.71 14.34
C ASN A 73 -4.48 11.75 14.67
N LYS A 74 -5.25 12.20 13.67
CA LYS A 74 -6.37 13.14 13.85
C LYS A 74 -7.44 12.58 14.80
N ARG A 75 -7.71 11.28 14.76
CA ARG A 75 -8.67 10.60 15.65
C ARG A 75 -8.11 10.26 17.03
N GLY A 76 -6.83 10.57 17.27
CA GLY A 76 -6.15 10.30 18.54
C GLY A 76 -5.70 8.84 18.70
N GLY A 77 -5.66 8.07 17.61
CA GLY A 77 -5.07 6.74 17.56
C GLY A 77 -3.54 6.77 17.56
N ARG A 78 -2.93 5.58 17.50
CA ARG A 78 -1.50 5.35 17.37
C ARG A 78 -1.24 4.49 16.15
N ILE A 79 -0.26 4.92 15.37
CA ILE A 79 0.20 4.20 14.19
C ILE A 79 1.12 3.09 14.67
N GLU A 80 0.84 1.87 14.24
CA GLU A 80 1.68 0.70 14.45
C GLU A 80 2.06 0.13 13.08
N PHE A 81 3.33 0.29 12.72
CA PHE A 81 3.85 -0.29 11.49
C PHE A 81 4.10 -1.78 11.70
N MET A 82 3.70 -2.58 10.71
CA MET A 82 3.96 -4.02 10.64
C MET A 82 4.97 -4.30 9.53
N ASP A 83 5.53 -5.49 9.55
CA ASP A 83 6.46 -5.95 8.52
C ASP A 83 5.80 -5.92 7.13
N LEU A 84 6.59 -5.54 6.13
CA LEU A 84 6.24 -5.74 4.72
C LEU A 84 6.80 -7.08 4.28
N ARG A 85 6.02 -7.82 3.51
CA ARG A 85 6.47 -9.07 2.89
C ARG A 85 7.34 -8.74 1.68
N ALA A 86 8.17 -9.70 1.27
CA ALA A 86 8.83 -9.63 -0.03
C ALA A 86 7.78 -9.38 -1.12
N ALA A 87 8.16 -8.62 -2.14
CA ALA A 87 7.26 -8.31 -3.23
C ALA A 87 6.72 -9.61 -3.85
N GLN A 88 5.43 -9.65 -4.19
CA GLN A 88 4.78 -10.88 -4.63
C GLN A 88 5.48 -11.51 -5.83
N LYS A 89 5.99 -10.68 -6.74
CA LYS A 89 6.69 -11.10 -7.95
C LYS A 89 7.67 -10.02 -8.41
N THR A 90 8.87 -10.45 -8.79
CA THR A 90 9.94 -9.55 -9.28
C THR A 90 10.33 -9.81 -10.74
N GLU A 91 9.87 -10.91 -11.32
CA GLU A 91 10.09 -11.30 -12.71
C GLU A 91 8.74 -11.59 -13.35
N LEU A 92 8.36 -10.85 -14.39
CA LEU A 92 7.05 -10.95 -15.05
C LEU A 92 7.20 -11.56 -16.45
N ASN A 93 6.25 -12.39 -16.86
CA ASN A 93 6.30 -13.02 -18.18
C ASN A 93 6.02 -12.01 -19.31
N ASP A 94 5.02 -11.15 -19.10
CA ASP A 94 4.60 -10.13 -20.04
C ASP A 94 3.85 -8.99 -19.32
N LEU A 95 3.34 -8.04 -20.11
CA LEU A 95 2.57 -6.91 -19.60
C LEU A 95 1.19 -7.32 -19.07
N GLU A 96 0.56 -8.33 -19.68
CA GLU A 96 -0.79 -8.78 -19.31
C GLU A 96 -0.79 -9.33 -17.89
N GLU A 97 0.17 -10.20 -17.56
CA GLU A 97 0.34 -10.75 -16.22
C GLU A 97 0.51 -9.64 -15.16
N ALA A 98 1.30 -8.61 -15.47
CA ALA A 98 1.51 -7.51 -14.53
C ALA A 98 0.22 -6.75 -14.21
N PHE A 99 -0.62 -6.51 -15.21
CA PHE A 99 -1.91 -5.85 -15.02
C PHE A 99 -2.95 -6.77 -14.38
N GLU A 100 -2.91 -8.07 -14.61
CA GLU A 100 -3.76 -9.04 -13.90
C GLU A 100 -3.43 -9.09 -12.41
N ILE A 101 -2.14 -9.12 -12.06
CA ILE A 101 -1.70 -9.07 -10.66
C ILE A 101 -2.12 -7.75 -10.03
N ALA A 102 -1.85 -6.62 -10.70
CA ALA A 102 -2.27 -5.30 -10.23
C ALA A 102 -3.77 -5.23 -9.96
N LEU A 103 -4.60 -5.67 -10.92
CA LEU A 103 -6.06 -5.69 -10.77
C LEU A 103 -6.52 -6.59 -9.62
N SER A 104 -5.87 -7.73 -9.43
CA SER A 104 -6.15 -8.64 -8.32
C SER A 104 -5.80 -7.99 -6.96
N SER A 105 -4.64 -7.35 -6.87
CA SER A 105 -4.22 -6.59 -5.70
C SER A 105 -5.21 -5.49 -5.37
N GLU A 106 -5.58 -4.65 -6.33
CA GLU A 106 -6.60 -3.59 -6.14
C GLU A 106 -7.90 -4.16 -5.58
N LYS A 107 -8.44 -5.22 -6.19
CA LYS A 107 -9.68 -5.87 -5.70
C LYS A 107 -9.56 -6.32 -4.25
N SER A 108 -8.40 -6.85 -3.85
CA SER A 108 -8.17 -7.27 -2.46
C SER A 108 -8.07 -6.10 -1.49
N ILE A 109 -7.56 -4.96 -1.93
CA ILE A 109 -7.50 -3.71 -1.15
C ILE A 109 -8.91 -3.15 -0.94
N TYR A 110 -9.79 -3.22 -1.95
CA TYR A 110 -11.17 -2.75 -1.84
C TYR A 110 -12.08 -3.69 -1.01
N GLN A 111 -11.85 -5.00 -1.05
CA GLN A 111 -12.68 -6.01 -0.37
C GLN A 111 -12.13 -6.40 1.00
N VAL A 112 -11.91 -5.41 1.87
CA VAL A 112 -11.44 -5.68 3.24
C VAL A 112 -12.56 -6.37 4.03
N ASP A 113 -12.44 -7.70 4.18
CA ASP A 113 -13.21 -8.51 5.14
C ASP A 113 -12.98 -8.07 6.59
#